data_AF-A0A2S7WG19-F1
#
_entry.id   AF-A0A2S7WG19-F1
#
_cell.length_a   1.000
_cell.length_b   1.000
_cell.length_c   1.000
_cell.angle_alpha   90.00
_cell.angle_beta   90.00
_cell.angle_gamma   90.00
#
_symmetry.space_group_name_H-M   'P 1'
#
loop_
_entity.id
_entity.type
_entity.pdbx_description
1 polymer ?
#
loop_
_entity_poly.entity_id
_entity_poly.type
_entity_poly.pdbx_seq_one_letter_code
_entity_poly.pdbx_strand_id
1 'polypeptide(L)'
;MKIIKYILSIFFLLGGFGFLAKSQILSGICLVILGIILFPMFTDKLKESINLWSKKGFRYGSYILLFILALFLSKEIEGISPSKTKESAEVSNYKPYLAKVNKNVNLLTDDRKESRQNIIDKLEETNTYKILVKNKEVSADYIPLITAINNGLRHIYKENNEELFAIDQTLDDSVKNSTLGADKLSFVIKAIVLSTPNKGGYTKELVEVFEQYRKKFNLYGLPSVSYSMNENSKTNIDAPYNMTSIFYHIEPNNNNLNAIYEANSKGAGRWFDYSKGQDYVYEHLATKKGYLSHAKRVNPNSPYILKVDYEVSAKKLFRDYQDNEIAADEIYKGKKLAVTGLIDDIGNDVLDDSYINLKTGYIMGSVQCYLDKKIVAKLKKGQKVVVIGRCNGLFGNVGLKDCSLFE
;
A
#
# COMPACT_ATOMS: atom_id res chain seq x y z
N MET A 1 59.02 34.55 4.46
CA MET A 1 57.57 34.64 4.10
C MET A 1 57.11 33.70 2.98
N LYS A 2 57.95 33.26 2.02
CA LYS A 2 57.50 32.34 0.95
C LYS A 2 57.02 30.98 1.50
N ILE A 3 57.75 30.41 2.47
CA ILE A 3 57.40 29.13 3.12
C ILE A 3 55.99 29.18 3.73
N ILE A 4 55.65 30.27 4.45
CA ILE A 4 54.30 30.47 5.03
C ILE A 4 53.22 30.49 3.93
N LYS A 5 53.50 31.07 2.76
CA LYS A 5 52.55 31.07 1.63
C LYS A 5 52.36 29.68 1.03
N TYR A 6 53.40 28.86 0.96
CA TYR A 6 53.29 27.47 0.53
C TYR A 6 52.43 26.66 1.51
N ILE A 7 52.71 26.78 2.82
CA ILE A 7 51.93 26.09 3.86
C ILE A 7 50.46 26.51 3.79
N LEU A 8 50.19 27.81 3.70
CA LEU A 8 48.82 28.33 3.66
C LEU A 8 48.09 27.94 2.37
N SER A 9 48.78 27.93 1.24
CA SER A 9 48.23 27.48 -0.04
C SER A 9 47.87 25.98 -0.01
N ILE A 10 48.77 25.13 0.51
CA ILE A 10 48.51 23.69 0.66
C ILE A 10 47.35 23.46 1.62
N PHE A 11 47.29 24.19 2.73
CA PHE A 11 46.18 24.12 3.68
C PHE A 11 44.84 24.45 3.02
N PHE A 12 44.78 25.52 2.23
CA PHE A 12 43.55 25.89 1.50
C PHE A 12 43.19 24.92 0.37
N LEU A 13 44.18 24.32 -0.30
CA LEU A 13 43.93 23.27 -1.29
C LEU A 13 43.35 22.00 -0.65
N LEU A 14 43.97 21.51 0.43
CA LEU A 14 43.48 20.35 1.18
C LEU A 14 42.10 20.61 1.79
N GLY A 15 41.90 21.79 2.38
CA GLY A 15 40.60 22.24 2.87
C GLY A 15 39.57 22.28 1.74
N GLY A 16 39.91 22.90 0.61
CA GLY A 16 39.04 22.99 -0.56
C GLY A 16 38.62 21.63 -1.10
N PHE A 17 39.56 20.69 -1.29
CA PHE A 17 39.24 19.31 -1.68
C PHE A 17 38.40 18.58 -0.62
N GLY A 18 38.65 18.82 0.67
CA GLY A 18 37.81 18.30 1.75
C GLY A 18 36.36 18.81 1.69
N PHE A 19 36.16 20.10 1.38
CA PHE A 19 34.83 20.69 1.16
C PHE A 19 34.15 20.12 -0.10
N LEU A 20 34.90 19.89 -1.19
CA LEU A 20 34.38 19.24 -2.39
C LEU A 20 33.91 17.81 -2.12
N ALA A 21 34.66 17.03 -1.33
CA ALA A 21 34.28 15.67 -0.94
C ALA A 21 33.01 15.61 -0.08
N LYS A 22 32.66 16.70 0.62
CA LYS A 22 31.44 16.85 1.43
C LYS A 22 30.27 17.50 0.68
N SER A 23 30.30 17.50 -0.66
CA SER A 23 29.28 18.12 -1.52
C SER A 23 29.12 19.64 -1.38
N GLN A 24 30.05 20.33 -0.71
CA GLN A 24 30.06 21.80 -0.60
C GLN A 24 30.85 22.39 -1.78
N ILE A 25 30.33 22.17 -2.99
CA ILE A 25 31.05 22.39 -4.25
C ILE A 25 31.52 23.85 -4.40
N LEU A 26 30.64 24.82 -4.15
CA LEU A 26 30.95 26.24 -4.36
C LEU A 26 31.99 26.79 -3.37
N SER A 27 31.86 26.43 -2.08
CA SER A 27 32.85 26.81 -1.05
C SER A 27 34.19 26.09 -1.28
N GLY A 28 34.15 24.81 -1.66
CA GLY A 28 35.34 24.04 -2.05
C GLY A 28 36.08 24.66 -3.24
N ILE A 29 35.37 25.05 -4.29
CA ILE A 29 35.96 25.77 -5.45
C ILE A 29 36.59 27.09 -5.01
N CYS A 30 35.92 27.89 -4.17
CA CYS A 30 36.47 29.15 -3.67
C CYS A 30 37.78 28.95 -2.88
N LEU A 31 37.86 27.93 -2.03
CA LEU A 31 39.07 27.61 -1.27
C LEU A 31 40.19 27.05 -2.15
N VAL A 32 39.87 26.22 -3.16
CA VAL A 32 40.84 25.75 -4.14
C VAL A 32 41.41 26.92 -4.95
N ILE A 33 40.57 27.83 -5.43
CA ILE A 33 41.00 29.04 -6.15
C ILE A 33 41.87 29.92 -5.24
N LEU A 34 41.48 30.12 -3.98
CA LEU A 34 42.28 30.86 -3.00
C LEU A 34 43.65 30.20 -2.79
N GLY A 35 43.68 28.88 -2.67
CA GLY A 35 44.91 28.08 -2.57
C GLY A 35 45.83 28.27 -3.78
N ILE A 36 45.29 28.15 -4.99
CA ILE A 36 46.04 28.35 -6.25
C ILE A 36 46.62 29.76 -6.31
N ILE A 37 45.83 30.80 -6.03
CA ILE A 37 46.31 32.18 -6.19
C ILE A 37 47.27 32.62 -5.08
N LEU A 38 47.26 31.97 -3.92
CA LEU A 38 48.26 32.13 -2.86
C LEU A 38 49.58 31.39 -3.14
N PHE A 39 49.54 30.38 -4.02
CA PHE A 39 50.71 29.58 -4.34
C PHE A 39 51.72 30.44 -5.12
N PRO A 40 52.97 30.60 -4.64
CA PRO A 40 53.90 31.59 -5.18
C PRO A 40 54.13 31.50 -6.70
N MET A 41 54.20 30.29 -7.26
CA MET A 41 54.37 30.07 -8.70
C MET A 41 53.24 30.68 -9.54
N PHE A 42 52.00 30.58 -9.07
CA PHE A 42 50.84 31.13 -9.77
C PHE A 42 50.64 32.61 -9.46
N THR A 43 50.95 33.05 -8.23
CA THR A 43 50.89 34.47 -7.88
C THR A 43 51.83 35.31 -8.75
N ASP A 44 53.03 34.80 -9.04
CA ASP A 44 54.02 35.52 -9.84
C ASP A 44 53.59 35.59 -11.32
N LYS A 45 53.08 34.48 -11.89
CA LYS A 45 52.45 34.48 -13.23
C LYS A 45 51.25 35.43 -13.34
N LEU A 46 50.42 35.53 -12.30
CA LEU A 46 49.26 36.44 -12.28
C LEU A 46 49.64 37.92 -12.24
N LYS A 47 50.80 38.27 -11.67
CA LYS A 47 51.30 39.65 -11.71
C LYS A 47 51.75 40.05 -13.11
N GLU A 48 52.26 39.09 -13.88
CA GLU A 48 52.69 39.31 -15.25
C GLU A 48 51.49 39.47 -16.19
N SER A 49 50.41 38.72 -15.96
CA SER A 49 49.22 38.75 -16.83
C SER A 49 48.17 39.80 -16.47
N ILE A 50 48.04 40.19 -15.19
CA ILE A 50 47.01 41.11 -14.71
C ILE A 50 47.67 42.27 -13.95
N ASN A 51 47.69 43.46 -14.58
CA ASN A 51 48.32 44.66 -14.00
C ASN A 51 47.77 45.02 -12.60
N LEU A 52 46.47 44.79 -12.35
CA LEU A 52 45.84 45.00 -11.04
C LEU A 52 46.38 44.07 -9.95
N TRP A 53 46.88 42.87 -10.30
CA TRP A 53 47.38 41.87 -9.35
C TRP A 53 48.77 42.23 -8.77
N SER A 54 49.47 43.17 -9.41
CA SER A 54 50.71 43.75 -8.91
C SER A 54 50.49 44.63 -7.66
N LYS A 55 49.29 45.21 -7.52
CA LYS A 55 48.92 46.07 -6.39
C LYS A 55 48.67 45.23 -5.14
N LYS A 56 49.48 45.45 -4.09
CA LYS A 56 49.38 44.72 -2.82
C LYS A 56 47.95 44.77 -2.24
N GLY A 57 47.33 45.94 -2.21
CA GLY A 57 45.98 46.12 -1.66
C GLY A 57 44.91 45.29 -2.40
N PHE A 58 44.94 45.28 -3.73
CA PHE A 58 43.99 44.50 -4.53
C PHE A 58 44.15 42.99 -4.29
N ARG A 59 45.41 42.51 -4.23
CA ARG A 59 45.70 41.09 -4.01
C ARG A 59 45.30 40.61 -2.62
N TYR A 60 45.54 41.39 -1.57
CA TYR A 60 45.10 41.01 -0.23
C TYR A 60 43.59 41.18 -0.07
N GLY A 61 42.98 42.16 -0.72
CA GLY A 61 41.53 42.33 -0.77
C GLY A 61 40.83 41.15 -1.45
N SER A 62 41.38 40.63 -2.55
CA SER A 62 40.82 39.45 -3.22
C SER A 62 40.95 38.16 -2.39
N TYR A 63 42.04 37.99 -1.64
CA TYR A 63 42.17 36.88 -0.69
C TYR A 63 41.14 36.93 0.42
N ILE A 64 40.95 38.10 1.03
CA ILE A 64 39.98 38.30 2.10
C ILE A 64 38.56 38.10 1.54
N LEU A 65 38.27 38.63 0.35
CA LEU A 65 36.97 38.46 -0.29
C LEU A 65 36.67 36.99 -0.59
N LEU A 66 37.61 36.25 -1.20
CA LEU A 66 37.43 34.82 -1.48
C LEU A 66 37.29 33.99 -0.21
N PHE A 67 38.03 34.32 0.85
CA PHE A 67 37.92 33.64 2.13
C PHE A 67 36.59 33.94 2.84
N ILE A 68 36.15 35.20 2.87
CA ILE A 68 34.84 35.60 3.41
C ILE A 68 33.71 34.97 2.58
N LEU A 69 33.84 34.93 1.25
CA LEU A 69 32.86 34.28 0.37
C LEU A 69 32.81 32.78 0.64
N ALA A 70 33.96 32.12 0.81
CA ALA A 70 34.01 30.70 1.17
C ALA A 70 33.38 30.41 2.54
N LEU A 71 33.62 31.29 3.53
CA LEU A 71 33.01 31.22 4.87
C LEU A 71 31.50 31.51 4.84
N PHE A 72 31.06 32.47 4.02
CA PHE A 72 29.64 32.80 3.88
C PHE A 72 28.90 31.68 3.16
N LEU A 73 29.47 31.11 2.10
CA LEU A 73 28.93 29.95 1.39
C LEU A 73 28.95 28.68 2.26
N SER A 74 29.90 28.54 3.19
CA SER A 74 29.85 27.45 4.18
C SER A 74 28.81 27.70 5.26
N LYS A 75 28.61 28.97 5.66
CA LYS A 75 27.63 29.37 6.68
C LYS A 75 26.20 29.40 6.15
N GLU A 76 26.00 29.64 4.86
CA GLU A 76 24.75 29.32 4.19
C GLU A 76 24.46 27.83 4.37
N ILE A 77 25.42 26.91 4.43
CA ILE A 77 25.14 25.48 4.67
C ILE A 77 25.02 25.11 6.17
N GLU A 78 25.56 25.91 7.10
CA GLU A 78 25.33 25.73 8.56
C GLU A 78 24.07 26.45 9.08
N GLY A 79 23.64 27.52 8.42
CA GLY A 79 22.42 28.31 8.72
C GLY A 79 21.24 28.00 7.80
N ILE A 80 21.48 27.36 6.66
CA ILE A 80 20.50 26.52 5.97
C ILE A 80 20.63 25.16 6.66
N SER A 81 19.81 24.97 7.71
CA SER A 81 19.25 23.64 8.01
C SER A 81 19.15 22.89 6.71
N PRO A 82 19.73 21.69 6.56
CA PRO A 82 19.92 21.02 5.27
C PRO A 82 18.69 21.31 4.46
N SER A 83 18.87 22.06 3.35
CA SER A 83 17.79 22.32 2.40
C SER A 83 17.08 21.00 2.32
N LYS A 84 15.79 20.95 2.73
CA LYS A 84 15.00 19.72 2.73
C LYS A 84 15.37 19.00 1.45
N THR A 85 16.25 18.02 1.55
CA THR A 85 16.47 17.09 0.48
C THR A 85 15.06 16.58 0.25
N LYS A 86 14.65 16.36 -0.98
CA LYS A 86 13.52 15.48 -1.24
C LYS A 86 13.82 14.04 -0.77
N GLU A 87 14.43 13.85 0.39
CA GLU A 87 13.91 12.97 1.43
C GLU A 87 12.60 13.62 1.95
N SER A 88 11.65 13.80 1.03
CA SER A 88 10.46 14.62 1.22
C SER A 88 9.56 13.97 2.26
N ALA A 89 8.66 14.76 2.85
CA ALA A 89 7.68 14.46 3.89
C ALA A 89 6.88 13.13 3.82
N GLU A 90 7.13 12.29 2.82
CA GLU A 90 6.39 11.14 2.36
C GLU A 90 6.74 9.86 3.15
N VAL A 91 8.02 9.61 3.44
CA VAL A 91 8.42 8.56 4.43
C VAL A 91 7.97 8.94 5.84
N SER A 92 7.76 10.24 6.09
CA SER A 92 7.30 10.74 7.39
C SER A 92 5.94 10.16 7.79
N ASN A 93 5.05 9.94 6.81
CA ASN A 93 3.72 9.37 7.03
C ASN A 93 3.80 7.92 7.55
N TYR A 94 4.84 7.18 7.18
CA TYR A 94 5.05 5.78 7.58
C TYR A 94 6.00 5.62 8.76
N LYS A 95 6.42 6.71 9.43
CA LYS A 95 7.23 6.63 10.66
C LYS A 95 6.62 5.73 11.75
N PRO A 96 5.30 5.77 12.03
CA PRO A 96 4.70 4.89 13.03
C PRO A 96 4.86 3.41 12.66
N TYR A 97 4.69 3.08 11.38
CA TYR A 97 4.89 1.74 10.87
C TYR A 97 6.35 1.29 11.00
N LEU A 98 7.30 2.11 10.57
CA LEU A 98 8.72 1.76 10.65
C LEU A 98 9.20 1.61 12.11
N ALA A 99 8.67 2.42 13.03
CA ALA A 99 8.93 2.25 14.46
C ALA A 99 8.37 0.91 14.99
N LYS A 100 7.16 0.52 14.56
CA LYS A 100 6.56 -0.79 14.87
C LYS A 100 7.41 -1.93 14.29
N VAL A 101 7.90 -1.81 13.06
CA VAL A 101 8.79 -2.82 12.45
C VAL A 101 10.07 -2.96 13.26
N ASN A 102 10.74 -1.86 13.62
CA ASN A 102 11.95 -1.91 14.45
C ASN A 102 11.69 -2.60 15.80
N LYS A 103 10.57 -2.28 16.45
CA LYS A 103 10.16 -2.96 17.69
C LYS A 103 9.96 -4.47 17.46
N ASN A 104 9.24 -4.85 16.42
CA ASN A 104 9.00 -6.26 16.09
C ASN A 104 10.30 -7.01 15.83
N VAL A 105 11.21 -6.43 15.05
CA VAL A 105 12.52 -7.00 14.73
C VAL A 105 13.37 -7.19 15.99
N ASN A 106 13.35 -6.24 16.91
CA ASN A 106 14.08 -6.35 18.18
C ASN A 106 13.55 -7.49 19.08
N LEU A 107 12.26 -7.82 18.96
CA LEU A 107 11.60 -8.90 19.70
C LEU A 107 11.78 -10.29 19.05
N LEU A 108 12.38 -10.38 17.86
CA LEU A 108 12.68 -11.66 17.23
C LEU A 108 13.81 -12.40 17.98
N THR A 109 13.77 -13.74 17.94
CA THR A 109 14.90 -14.58 18.34
C THR A 109 16.08 -14.35 17.39
N ASP A 110 17.30 -14.69 17.82
CA ASP A 110 18.51 -14.45 17.03
C ASP A 110 18.47 -15.19 15.68
N ASP A 111 18.05 -16.46 15.66
CA ASP A 111 17.83 -17.23 14.42
C ASP A 111 16.83 -16.53 13.46
N ARG A 112 15.80 -15.87 14.00
CA ARG A 112 14.81 -15.15 13.20
C ARG A 112 15.35 -13.82 12.68
N LYS A 113 16.21 -13.14 13.44
CA LYS A 113 16.92 -11.94 12.99
C LYS A 113 17.89 -12.28 11.86
N GLU A 114 18.69 -13.34 12.01
CA GLU A 114 19.59 -13.83 10.97
C GLU A 114 18.81 -14.23 9.72
N SER A 115 17.73 -15.01 9.89
CA SER A 115 16.86 -15.39 8.79
C SER A 115 16.22 -14.17 8.09
N ARG A 116 15.81 -13.14 8.84
CA ARG A 116 15.33 -11.88 8.25
C ARG A 116 16.43 -11.20 7.44
N GLN A 117 17.65 -11.08 7.98
CA GLN A 117 18.76 -10.43 7.29
C GLN A 117 19.08 -11.14 5.97
N ASN A 118 19.16 -12.47 5.97
CA ASN A 118 19.36 -13.27 4.77
C ASN A 118 18.27 -13.04 3.70
N ILE A 119 17.00 -12.85 4.12
CA ILE A 119 15.92 -12.51 3.20
C ILE A 119 16.10 -11.10 2.62
N ILE A 120 16.56 -10.13 3.42
CA ILE A 120 16.86 -8.77 2.95
C ILE A 120 18.03 -8.82 1.97
N ASP A 121 19.15 -9.47 2.31
CA ASP A 121 20.33 -9.55 1.44
C ASP A 121 19.96 -10.15 0.07
N LYS A 122 19.21 -11.25 0.05
CA LYS A 122 18.70 -11.88 -1.18
C LYS A 122 17.70 -11.02 -1.95
N LEU A 123 16.95 -10.16 -1.26
CA LEU A 123 16.08 -9.19 -1.91
C LEU A 123 16.92 -8.12 -2.61
N GLU A 124 17.97 -7.62 -1.96
CA GLU A 124 18.85 -6.57 -2.50
C GLU A 124 19.66 -7.01 -3.72
N GLU A 125 19.98 -8.30 -3.82
CA GLU A 125 20.69 -8.90 -4.95
C GLU A 125 19.87 -8.88 -6.26
N THR A 126 18.54 -8.86 -6.18
CA THR A 126 17.67 -8.92 -7.37
C THR A 126 17.84 -7.69 -8.26
N ASN A 127 17.77 -7.88 -9.58
CA ASN A 127 17.75 -6.78 -10.53
C ASN A 127 16.49 -5.92 -10.35
N THR A 128 15.36 -6.56 -9.99
CA THR A 128 14.11 -5.88 -9.65
C THR A 128 14.29 -4.91 -8.49
N TYR A 129 15.04 -5.28 -7.43
CA TYR A 129 15.33 -4.35 -6.34
C TYR A 129 16.17 -3.16 -6.81
N LYS A 130 17.18 -3.37 -7.66
CA LYS A 130 17.94 -2.25 -8.24
C LYS A 130 17.04 -1.30 -9.04
N ILE A 131 16.13 -1.84 -9.84
CA ILE A 131 15.21 -1.05 -10.68
C ILE A 131 14.20 -0.29 -9.81
N LEU A 132 13.49 -0.98 -8.91
CA LEU A 132 12.39 -0.38 -8.14
C LEU A 132 12.89 0.46 -6.95
N VAL A 133 13.93 0.02 -6.25
CA VAL A 133 14.42 0.68 -5.03
C VAL A 133 15.55 1.66 -5.34
N LYS A 134 16.62 1.21 -6.02
CA LYS A 134 17.80 2.08 -6.24
C LYS A 134 17.54 3.12 -7.33
N ASN A 135 16.96 2.71 -8.45
CA ASN A 135 16.67 3.59 -9.58
C ASN A 135 15.31 4.30 -9.45
N LYS A 136 14.46 3.88 -8.50
CA LYS A 136 13.11 4.43 -8.28
C LYS A 136 12.26 4.44 -9.55
N GLU A 137 12.44 3.42 -10.39
CA GLU A 137 11.67 3.28 -11.61
C GLU A 137 10.25 2.82 -11.27
N VAL A 138 9.27 3.51 -11.85
CA VAL A 138 7.85 3.18 -11.68
C VAL A 138 7.24 2.99 -13.06
N SER A 139 6.98 1.75 -13.43
CA SER A 139 6.37 1.39 -14.73
C SER A 139 5.26 0.36 -14.57
N ALA A 140 4.37 0.29 -15.57
CA ALA A 140 3.23 -0.63 -15.57
C ALA A 140 3.69 -2.10 -15.57
N ASP A 141 4.87 -2.40 -16.11
CA ASP A 141 5.45 -3.74 -16.24
C ASP A 141 5.72 -4.45 -14.90
N TYR A 142 5.71 -3.71 -13.79
CA TYR A 142 5.84 -4.27 -12.43
C TYR A 142 4.55 -4.20 -11.61
N ILE A 143 3.44 -3.69 -12.17
CA ILE A 143 2.13 -3.76 -11.50
C ILE A 143 1.73 -5.20 -11.14
N PRO A 144 1.92 -6.22 -12.00
CA PRO A 144 1.63 -7.60 -11.64
C PRO A 144 2.43 -8.07 -10.42
N LEU A 145 3.69 -7.64 -10.30
CA LEU A 145 4.54 -7.94 -9.15
C LEU A 145 3.98 -7.34 -7.85
N ILE A 146 3.57 -6.06 -7.86
CA ILE A 146 3.00 -5.44 -6.65
C ILE A 146 1.66 -6.09 -6.28
N THR A 147 0.86 -6.46 -7.28
CA THR A 147 -0.41 -7.19 -7.10
C THR A 147 -0.17 -8.58 -6.51
N ALA A 148 0.87 -9.29 -6.95
CA ALA A 148 1.26 -10.59 -6.41
C ALA A 148 1.73 -10.48 -4.96
N ILE A 149 2.47 -9.42 -4.59
CA ILE A 149 2.85 -9.17 -3.19
C ILE A 149 1.60 -8.95 -2.33
N ASN A 150 0.64 -8.15 -2.81
CA ASN A 150 -0.63 -7.91 -2.12
C ASN A 150 -1.46 -9.20 -1.99
N ASN A 151 -1.52 -10.01 -3.05
CA ASN A 151 -2.20 -11.31 -3.04
C ASN A 151 -1.57 -12.26 -2.02
N GLY A 152 -0.23 -12.39 -2.06
CA GLY A 152 0.52 -13.24 -1.15
C GLY A 152 0.40 -12.83 0.30
N LEU A 153 0.48 -11.53 0.61
CA LEU A 153 0.24 -10.99 1.97
C LEU A 153 -1.12 -11.44 2.52
N ARG A 154 -2.17 -11.38 1.69
CA ARG A 154 -3.53 -11.79 2.08
C ARG A 154 -3.64 -13.30 2.26
N HIS A 155 -2.78 -14.07 1.60
CA HIS A 155 -2.83 -15.53 1.56
C HIS A 155 -1.76 -16.18 2.43
N ILE A 156 -1.31 -15.49 3.49
CA ILE A 156 -0.47 -16.09 4.53
C ILE A 156 -1.38 -16.87 5.48
N TYR A 157 -1.11 -18.15 5.68
CA TYR A 157 -1.88 -19.03 6.54
C TYR A 157 -0.96 -19.95 7.34
N LYS A 158 -1.51 -20.55 8.40
CA LYS A 158 -0.86 -21.61 9.16
C LYS A 158 -1.45 -22.96 8.83
N GLU A 159 -0.57 -23.94 8.65
CA GLU A 159 -0.91 -25.35 8.48
C GLU A 159 0.11 -26.15 9.30
N ASN A 160 -0.35 -27.01 10.22
CA ASN A 160 0.52 -27.79 11.11
C ASN A 160 1.58 -26.96 11.87
N ASN A 161 1.20 -25.75 12.35
CA ASN A 161 2.07 -24.76 12.99
C ASN A 161 3.15 -24.12 12.10
N GLU A 162 3.18 -24.42 10.80
CA GLU A 162 4.06 -23.76 9.84
C GLU A 162 3.35 -22.60 9.15
N GLU A 163 4.03 -21.46 9.01
CA GLU A 163 3.52 -20.31 8.26
C GLU A 163 3.85 -20.50 6.77
N LEU A 164 2.80 -20.61 5.96
CA LEU A 164 2.87 -20.75 4.51
C LEU A 164 2.22 -19.51 3.87
N PHE A 165 2.51 -19.30 2.58
CA PHE A 165 1.76 -18.36 1.77
C PHE A 165 1.53 -18.97 0.38
N ALA A 166 0.48 -18.53 -0.28
CA ALA A 166 0.19 -18.89 -1.66
C ALA A 166 0.06 -17.63 -2.52
N ILE A 167 0.26 -17.77 -3.83
CA ILE A 167 -0.02 -16.73 -4.82
C ILE A 167 -0.99 -17.35 -5.81
N ASP A 168 -2.01 -16.60 -6.21
CA ASP A 168 -2.93 -17.04 -7.27
C ASP A 168 -2.15 -17.45 -8.52
N GLN A 169 -2.45 -18.63 -9.06
CA GLN A 169 -1.70 -19.22 -10.18
C GLN A 169 -1.60 -18.28 -11.37
N THR A 170 -2.69 -17.57 -11.72
CA THR A 170 -2.69 -16.60 -12.82
C THR A 170 -1.76 -15.41 -12.58
N LEU A 171 -1.62 -14.96 -11.33
CA LEU A 171 -0.68 -13.89 -10.96
C LEU A 171 0.76 -14.40 -10.95
N ASP A 172 0.98 -15.62 -10.42
CA ASP A 172 2.28 -16.28 -10.44
C ASP A 172 2.79 -16.47 -11.88
N ASP A 173 1.95 -17.00 -12.77
CA ASP A 173 2.25 -17.15 -14.20
C ASP A 173 2.50 -15.79 -14.87
N SER A 174 1.70 -14.76 -14.55
CA SER A 174 1.87 -13.40 -15.09
C SER A 174 3.24 -12.82 -14.71
N VAL A 175 3.68 -13.00 -13.47
CA VAL A 175 5.00 -12.53 -13.03
C VAL A 175 6.11 -13.35 -13.70
N LYS A 176 6.01 -14.69 -13.67
CA LYS A 176 7.00 -15.62 -14.22
C LYS A 176 7.25 -15.45 -15.72
N ASN A 177 6.19 -15.21 -16.49
CA ASN A 177 6.27 -15.11 -17.94
C ASN A 177 6.65 -13.69 -18.43
N SER A 178 6.80 -12.73 -17.52
CA SER A 178 7.24 -11.37 -17.86
C SER A 178 8.77 -11.25 -18.00
N THR A 179 9.23 -10.14 -18.57
CA THR A 179 10.67 -9.82 -18.61
C THR A 179 11.26 -9.83 -17.20
N LEU A 180 12.41 -10.49 -17.02
CA LEU A 180 13.02 -10.76 -15.71
C LEU A 180 12.13 -11.58 -14.76
N GLY A 181 11.21 -12.41 -15.27
CA GLY A 181 10.18 -13.06 -14.46
C GLY A 181 10.66 -13.87 -13.26
N ALA A 182 11.75 -14.64 -13.38
CA ALA A 182 12.33 -15.38 -12.26
C ALA A 182 12.91 -14.44 -11.17
N ASP A 183 13.55 -13.34 -11.56
CA ASP A 183 14.08 -12.31 -10.67
C ASP A 183 12.94 -11.53 -9.99
N LYS A 184 11.91 -11.14 -10.75
CA LYS A 184 10.67 -10.53 -10.23
C LYS A 184 9.98 -11.44 -9.23
N LEU A 185 9.83 -12.73 -9.53
CA LEU A 185 9.22 -13.68 -8.61
C LEU A 185 10.05 -13.84 -7.34
N SER A 186 11.38 -13.85 -7.46
CA SER A 186 12.28 -13.81 -6.30
C SER A 186 11.94 -12.58 -5.44
N PHE A 187 11.90 -11.38 -6.01
CA PHE A 187 11.51 -10.16 -5.30
C PHE A 187 10.14 -10.28 -4.61
N VAL A 188 9.11 -10.76 -5.33
CA VAL A 188 7.75 -10.97 -4.80
C VAL A 188 7.77 -11.85 -3.56
N ILE A 189 8.41 -13.01 -3.64
CA ILE A 189 8.47 -13.98 -2.54
C ILE A 189 9.15 -13.38 -1.31
N LYS A 190 10.28 -12.69 -1.48
CA LYS A 190 11.02 -12.11 -0.35
C LYS A 190 10.23 -10.97 0.28
N ALA A 191 9.55 -10.15 -0.52
CA ALA A 191 8.65 -9.12 -0.01
C ALA A 191 7.48 -9.71 0.80
N ILE A 192 6.80 -10.76 0.29
CA ILE A 192 5.72 -11.44 1.04
C ILE A 192 6.25 -12.01 2.35
N VAL A 193 7.40 -12.70 2.32
CA VAL A 193 8.03 -13.27 3.52
C VAL A 193 8.36 -12.18 4.55
N LEU A 194 8.83 -11.01 4.14
CA LEU A 194 9.09 -9.90 5.07
C LEU A 194 7.82 -9.38 5.77
N SER A 195 6.64 -9.60 5.20
CA SER A 195 5.35 -9.18 5.79
C SER A 195 4.82 -10.12 6.87
N THR A 196 5.44 -11.28 7.07
CA THR A 196 5.01 -12.23 8.11
C THR A 196 5.36 -11.71 9.50
N PRO A 197 4.60 -12.11 10.54
CA PRO A 197 4.93 -11.78 11.92
C PRO A 197 6.32 -12.24 12.33
N ASN A 198 6.76 -13.41 11.82
CA ASN A 198 8.06 -13.99 12.14
C ASN A 198 9.27 -13.28 11.48
N LYS A 199 9.02 -12.36 10.53
CA LYS A 199 10.03 -11.45 9.97
C LYS A 199 9.88 -10.02 10.47
N GLY A 200 8.75 -9.61 11.03
CA GLY A 200 8.60 -8.31 11.69
C GLY A 200 8.14 -7.15 10.80
N GLY A 201 8.01 -7.34 9.49
CA GLY A 201 7.40 -6.38 8.55
C GLY A 201 8.33 -5.89 7.42
N TYR A 202 7.73 -5.26 6.42
CA TYR A 202 8.42 -4.62 5.29
C TYR A 202 9.49 -3.60 5.73
N THR A 203 10.57 -3.51 4.96
CA THR A 203 11.62 -2.49 5.14
C THR A 203 11.15 -1.11 4.65
N LYS A 204 11.92 -0.05 4.96
CA LYS A 204 11.66 1.32 4.49
C LYS A 204 11.60 1.37 2.96
N GLU A 205 12.51 0.66 2.31
CA GLU A 205 12.69 0.62 0.86
C GLU A 205 11.47 0.01 0.17
N LEU A 206 10.93 -1.09 0.69
CA LEU A 206 9.70 -1.68 0.16
C LEU A 206 8.50 -0.75 0.33
N VAL A 207 8.37 -0.09 1.49
CA VAL A 207 7.32 0.90 1.73
C VAL A 207 7.40 2.06 0.73
N GLU A 208 8.62 2.54 0.43
CA GLU A 208 8.85 3.57 -0.58
C GLU A 208 8.42 3.11 -1.98
N VAL A 209 8.72 1.87 -2.37
CA VAL A 209 8.26 1.30 -3.65
C VAL A 209 6.74 1.26 -3.70
N PHE A 210 6.07 0.73 -2.68
CA PHE A 210 4.61 0.67 -2.65
C PHE A 210 3.99 2.06 -2.79
N GLU A 211 4.52 3.06 -2.06
CA GLU A 211 4.02 4.43 -2.12
C GLU A 211 4.20 5.07 -3.50
N GLN A 212 5.33 4.83 -4.16
CA GLN A 212 5.56 5.31 -5.53
C GLN A 212 4.52 4.73 -6.50
N TYR A 213 4.21 3.43 -6.37
CA TYR A 213 3.18 2.78 -7.19
C TYR A 213 1.77 3.29 -6.88
N ARG A 214 1.42 3.47 -5.60
CA ARG A 214 0.14 4.08 -5.21
C ARG A 214 -0.03 5.47 -5.80
N LYS A 215 1.01 6.30 -5.82
CA LYS A 215 0.91 7.65 -6.40
C LYS A 215 0.70 7.64 -7.89
N LYS A 216 1.39 6.74 -8.60
CA LYS A 216 1.30 6.68 -10.06
C LYS A 216 0.01 5.99 -10.55
N PHE A 217 -0.42 4.95 -9.85
CA PHE A 217 -1.50 4.07 -10.32
C PHE A 217 -2.72 4.02 -9.39
N ASN A 218 -2.72 4.67 -8.23
CA ASN A 218 -3.71 4.48 -7.16
C ASN A 218 -3.63 3.08 -6.51
N LEU A 219 -4.51 2.82 -5.55
CA LEU A 219 -4.49 1.60 -4.73
C LEU A 219 -4.94 0.35 -5.48
N TYR A 220 -5.83 0.50 -6.46
CA TYR A 220 -6.37 -0.59 -7.27
C TYR A 220 -6.95 -0.03 -8.57
N GLY A 221 -7.11 -0.89 -9.58
CA GLY A 221 -7.71 -0.50 -10.84
C GLY A 221 -8.04 -1.68 -11.74
N LEU A 222 -8.80 -1.39 -12.79
CA LEU A 222 -9.20 -2.34 -13.82
C LEU A 222 -8.33 -2.16 -15.09
N PRO A 223 -8.34 -3.14 -16.01
CA PRO A 223 -7.63 -3.03 -17.28
C PRO A 223 -7.98 -1.72 -17.99
N SER A 224 -6.96 -1.02 -18.45
CA SER A 224 -7.12 0.31 -19.03
C SER A 224 -5.95 0.71 -19.92
N VAL A 225 -6.26 1.57 -20.89
CA VAL A 225 -5.27 2.26 -21.72
C VAL A 225 -5.38 3.75 -21.42
N SER A 226 -4.29 4.36 -20.99
CA SER A 226 -4.22 5.78 -20.70
C SER A 226 -3.29 6.49 -21.69
N TYR A 227 -3.69 7.68 -22.13
CA TYR A 227 -2.93 8.53 -23.04
C TYR A 227 -2.50 9.80 -22.30
N SER A 228 -1.24 10.18 -22.40
CA SER A 228 -0.79 11.47 -21.89
C SER A 228 -1.23 12.59 -22.84
N MET A 229 -1.75 13.68 -22.27
CA MET A 229 -2.21 14.84 -23.04
C MET A 229 -1.03 15.68 -23.57
N ASN A 230 0.15 15.54 -22.96
CA ASN A 230 1.32 16.40 -23.22
C ASN A 230 2.48 15.65 -23.89
N GLU A 231 2.50 14.33 -23.74
CA GLU A 231 3.55 13.47 -24.25
C GLU A 231 2.80 12.40 -25.04
N ASN A 232 3.21 12.06 -26.26
CA ASN A 232 2.58 10.99 -27.05
C ASN A 232 2.88 9.58 -26.44
N SER A 233 2.80 9.44 -25.13
CA SER A 233 3.03 8.24 -24.35
C SER A 233 1.71 7.56 -24.00
N LYS A 234 1.69 6.24 -24.18
CA LYS A 234 0.58 5.34 -23.88
C LYS A 234 0.98 4.46 -22.71
N THR A 235 0.16 4.41 -21.67
CA THR A 235 0.31 3.43 -20.57
C THR A 235 -0.76 2.36 -20.74
N ASN A 236 -0.35 1.10 -20.76
CA ASN A 236 -1.25 -0.04 -20.86
C ASN A 236 -1.26 -0.83 -19.54
N ILE A 237 -2.45 -1.17 -19.07
CA ILE A 237 -2.67 -2.04 -17.92
C ILE A 237 -3.58 -3.17 -18.40
N ASP A 238 -3.01 -4.36 -18.58
CA ASP A 238 -3.70 -5.49 -19.21
C ASP A 238 -4.58 -6.29 -18.24
N ALA A 239 -4.34 -6.18 -16.94
CA ALA A 239 -5.01 -6.95 -15.90
C ALA A 239 -5.45 -6.05 -14.74
N PRO A 240 -6.51 -6.44 -13.99
CA PRO A 240 -6.85 -5.76 -12.75
C PRO A 240 -5.68 -5.84 -11.75
N TYR A 241 -5.49 -4.78 -10.97
CA TYR A 241 -4.42 -4.71 -9.96
C TYR A 241 -4.95 -4.21 -8.64
N ASN A 242 -4.29 -4.62 -7.56
CA ASN A 242 -4.73 -4.32 -6.20
C ASN A 242 -3.54 -4.31 -5.22
N MET A 243 -3.40 -3.22 -4.48
CA MET A 243 -2.36 -2.97 -3.48
C MET A 243 -2.97 -2.66 -2.09
N THR A 244 -4.30 -2.71 -1.96
CA THR A 244 -5.04 -2.18 -0.81
C THR A 244 -4.68 -2.84 0.52
N SER A 245 -4.40 -4.15 0.53
CA SER A 245 -4.06 -4.87 1.76
C SER A 245 -2.64 -4.56 2.23
N ILE A 246 -1.72 -4.27 1.31
CA ILE A 246 -0.40 -3.73 1.67
C ILE A 246 -0.57 -2.40 2.41
N PHE A 247 -1.39 -1.49 1.87
CA PHE A 247 -1.58 -0.17 2.47
C PHE A 247 -2.29 -0.21 3.82
N TYR A 248 -3.28 -1.10 4.00
CA TYR A 248 -3.86 -1.31 5.31
C TYR A 248 -2.87 -1.96 6.29
N HIS A 249 -2.02 -2.87 5.83
CA HIS A 249 -1.01 -3.53 6.66
C HIS A 249 0.05 -2.56 7.17
N ILE A 250 0.50 -1.61 6.34
CA ILE A 250 1.46 -0.57 6.75
C ILE A 250 0.78 0.56 7.53
N GLU A 251 -0.44 0.94 7.15
CA GLU A 251 -1.16 2.07 7.74
C GLU A 251 -2.63 1.69 7.98
N PRO A 252 -2.93 1.06 9.14
CA PRO A 252 -4.28 0.65 9.48
C PRO A 252 -5.16 1.89 9.77
N ASN A 253 -5.98 2.27 8.79
CA ASN A 253 -6.97 3.33 8.92
C ASN A 253 -8.25 2.98 8.15
N ASN A 254 -9.32 3.75 8.39
CA ASN A 254 -10.64 3.48 7.81
C ASN A 254 -10.66 3.59 6.28
N ASN A 255 -9.86 4.49 5.70
CA ASN A 255 -9.79 4.68 4.25
C ASN A 255 -9.17 3.46 3.57
N ASN A 256 -8.03 2.99 4.08
CA ASN A 256 -7.35 1.80 3.58
C ASN A 256 -8.20 0.54 3.81
N LEU A 257 -8.93 0.45 4.92
CA LEU A 257 -9.86 -0.66 5.19
C LEU A 257 -11.01 -0.68 4.18
N ASN A 258 -11.62 0.47 3.91
CA ASN A 258 -12.68 0.60 2.94
C ASN A 258 -12.20 0.25 1.52
N ALA A 259 -11.00 0.69 1.15
CA ALA A 259 -10.40 0.40 -0.16
C ALA A 259 -10.27 -1.10 -0.43
N ILE A 260 -9.99 -1.93 0.60
CA ILE A 260 -9.97 -3.40 0.45
C ILE A 260 -11.33 -3.92 0.00
N TYR A 261 -12.42 -3.45 0.61
CA TYR A 261 -13.77 -3.88 0.21
C TYR A 261 -14.06 -3.47 -1.23
N GLU A 262 -13.82 -2.20 -1.55
CA GLU A 262 -14.09 -1.65 -2.88
C GLU A 262 -13.32 -2.35 -3.99
N ALA A 263 -12.03 -2.64 -3.78
CA ALA A 263 -11.21 -3.32 -4.77
C ALA A 263 -11.74 -4.73 -5.07
N ASN A 264 -12.15 -5.47 -4.03
CA ASN A 264 -12.74 -6.79 -4.20
C ASN A 264 -14.14 -6.72 -4.84
N SER A 265 -14.98 -5.75 -4.46
CA SER A 265 -16.33 -5.61 -5.02
C SER A 265 -16.33 -5.14 -6.48
N LYS A 266 -15.33 -4.36 -6.89
CA LYS A 266 -15.18 -3.84 -8.26
C LYS A 266 -14.43 -4.79 -9.21
N GLY A 267 -13.99 -5.95 -8.74
CA GLY A 267 -13.27 -6.95 -9.56
C GLY A 267 -11.78 -6.68 -9.74
N ALA A 268 -11.19 -5.74 -8.98
CA ALA A 268 -9.74 -5.54 -8.92
C ALA A 268 -9.03 -6.58 -8.03
N GLY A 269 -9.80 -7.33 -7.24
CA GLY A 269 -9.34 -8.50 -6.49
C GLY A 269 -10.52 -9.45 -6.23
N ARG A 270 -10.27 -10.46 -5.42
CA ARG A 270 -11.30 -11.39 -4.93
C ARG A 270 -11.07 -11.73 -3.46
N TRP A 271 -12.16 -12.02 -2.75
CA TRP A 271 -12.10 -12.64 -1.43
C TRP A 271 -11.68 -14.10 -1.58
N PHE A 272 -10.87 -14.59 -0.63
CA PHE A 272 -10.55 -16.01 -0.57
C PHE A 272 -11.62 -16.77 0.19
N ASP A 273 -11.84 -18.00 -0.23
CA ASP A 273 -12.69 -18.94 0.48
C ASP A 273 -11.93 -19.53 1.68
N TYR A 274 -12.70 -19.99 2.66
CA TYR A 274 -12.13 -20.73 3.78
C TYR A 274 -11.83 -22.16 3.35
N SER A 275 -10.55 -22.54 3.42
CA SER A 275 -10.12 -23.93 3.27
C SER A 275 -9.93 -24.53 4.65
N LYS A 276 -10.53 -25.71 4.89
CA LYS A 276 -10.36 -26.42 6.16
C LYS A 276 -8.88 -26.76 6.38
N GLY A 277 -8.31 -26.33 7.50
CA GLY A 277 -6.90 -26.54 7.85
C GLY A 277 -5.97 -25.37 7.53
N GLN A 278 -6.48 -24.29 6.92
CA GLN A 278 -5.72 -23.08 6.64
C GLN A 278 -6.17 -21.93 7.54
N ASP A 279 -5.41 -21.66 8.60
CA ASP A 279 -5.68 -20.54 9.50
C ASP A 279 -4.99 -19.27 8.99
N TYR A 280 -5.71 -18.40 8.29
CA TYR A 280 -5.17 -17.16 7.76
C TYR A 280 -4.57 -16.27 8.86
N VAL A 281 -3.30 -15.89 8.70
CA VAL A 281 -2.60 -14.99 9.64
C VAL A 281 -3.26 -13.61 9.68
N TYR A 282 -3.71 -13.13 8.52
CA TYR A 282 -4.42 -11.86 8.37
C TYR A 282 -5.83 -12.08 7.81
N GLU A 283 -6.68 -12.83 8.53
CA GLU A 283 -8.03 -13.18 8.07
C GLU A 283 -8.86 -11.98 7.59
N HIS A 284 -8.70 -10.82 8.23
CA HIS A 284 -9.38 -9.57 7.88
C HIS A 284 -8.98 -8.96 6.52
N LEU A 285 -7.86 -9.41 5.94
CA LEU A 285 -7.42 -9.07 4.58
C LEU A 285 -7.78 -10.17 3.58
N ALA A 286 -7.90 -11.41 4.04
CA ALA A 286 -8.07 -12.61 3.23
C ALA A 286 -9.53 -12.84 2.81
N THR A 287 -10.44 -12.92 3.79
CA THR A 287 -11.81 -13.42 3.58
C THR A 287 -12.86 -12.32 3.80
N LYS A 288 -14.00 -12.40 3.10
CA LYS A 288 -15.11 -11.44 3.29
C LYS A 288 -15.61 -11.47 4.73
N LYS A 289 -15.71 -12.66 5.32
CA LYS A 289 -16.14 -12.87 6.71
C LYS A 289 -15.18 -12.22 7.71
N GLY A 290 -13.87 -12.48 7.55
CA GLY A 290 -12.84 -11.89 8.39
C GLY A 290 -12.83 -10.37 8.29
N TYR A 291 -12.96 -9.84 7.08
CA TYR A 291 -13.07 -8.42 6.84
C TYR A 291 -14.27 -7.80 7.57
N LEU A 292 -15.49 -8.32 7.34
CA LEU A 292 -16.70 -7.77 7.95
C LEU A 292 -16.65 -7.82 9.48
N SER A 293 -16.14 -8.92 10.04
CA SER A 293 -15.98 -9.08 11.48
C SER A 293 -15.00 -8.07 12.06
N HIS A 294 -13.90 -7.79 11.36
CA HIS A 294 -12.92 -6.81 11.78
C HIS A 294 -13.41 -5.38 11.61
N ALA A 295 -13.98 -5.05 10.46
CA ALA A 295 -14.50 -3.73 10.14
C ALA A 295 -15.65 -3.32 11.09
N LYS A 296 -16.52 -4.24 11.50
CA LYS A 296 -17.53 -3.96 12.55
C LYS A 296 -16.92 -3.47 13.86
N ARG A 297 -15.76 -4.02 14.25
CA ARG A 297 -15.09 -3.63 15.51
C ARG A 297 -14.35 -2.31 15.39
N VAL A 298 -13.63 -2.08 14.30
CA VAL A 298 -12.71 -0.92 14.17
C VAL A 298 -13.31 0.26 13.41
N ASN A 299 -14.36 0.03 12.61
CA ASN A 299 -15.04 1.05 11.81
C ASN A 299 -16.55 0.73 11.65
N PRO A 300 -17.34 0.74 12.73
CA PRO A 300 -18.77 0.41 12.69
C PRO A 300 -19.60 1.34 11.78
N ASN A 301 -19.07 2.52 11.45
CA ASN A 301 -19.72 3.51 10.59
C ASN A 301 -19.37 3.37 9.10
N SER A 302 -18.56 2.38 8.72
CA SER A 302 -18.24 2.14 7.30
C SER A 302 -19.53 1.95 6.47
N PRO A 303 -19.61 2.54 5.26
CA PRO A 303 -20.75 2.33 4.37
C PRO A 303 -20.87 0.87 3.88
N TYR A 304 -19.81 0.08 4.02
CA TYR A 304 -19.76 -1.33 3.60
C TYR A 304 -20.14 -2.31 4.70
N ILE A 305 -20.40 -1.80 5.92
CA ILE A 305 -20.88 -2.63 7.01
C ILE A 305 -22.40 -2.56 7.05
N LEU A 306 -23.01 -3.74 6.92
CA LEU A 306 -24.44 -3.92 7.05
C LEU A 306 -24.89 -3.44 8.44
N LYS A 307 -25.68 -2.36 8.45
CA LYS A 307 -26.33 -1.83 9.67
C LYS A 307 -27.58 -2.65 9.95
N VAL A 308 -27.37 -3.87 10.42
CA VAL A 308 -28.39 -4.88 10.72
C VAL A 308 -28.09 -5.54 12.06
N ASP A 309 -29.12 -6.06 12.71
CA ASP A 309 -29.01 -6.80 13.96
C ASP A 309 -28.44 -8.21 13.71
N TYR A 310 -28.82 -8.86 12.60
CA TYR A 310 -28.34 -10.20 12.24
C TYR A 310 -28.08 -10.36 10.74
N GLU A 311 -27.06 -11.17 10.41
CA GLU A 311 -26.81 -11.67 9.06
C GLU A 311 -27.13 -13.17 9.04
N VAL A 312 -27.98 -13.60 8.11
CA VAL A 312 -28.47 -14.99 8.07
C VAL A 312 -28.75 -15.42 6.63
N SER A 313 -28.60 -16.72 6.33
CA SER A 313 -29.05 -17.23 5.03
C SER A 313 -30.55 -17.51 5.05
N ALA A 314 -31.23 -17.39 3.90
CA ALA A 314 -32.65 -17.71 3.81
C ALA A 314 -32.97 -19.13 4.31
N LYS A 315 -32.10 -20.10 3.97
CA LYS A 315 -32.18 -21.47 4.46
C LYS A 315 -32.07 -21.58 5.98
N LYS A 316 -31.10 -20.91 6.61
CA LYS A 316 -30.94 -20.97 8.07
C LYS A 316 -32.11 -20.28 8.77
N LEU A 317 -32.48 -19.08 8.30
CA LEU A 317 -33.58 -18.32 8.90
C LEU A 317 -34.86 -19.13 8.91
N PHE A 318 -35.26 -19.69 7.78
CA PHE A 318 -36.47 -20.51 7.69
C PHE A 318 -36.37 -21.77 8.55
N ARG A 319 -35.22 -22.45 8.57
CA ARG A 319 -35.02 -23.62 9.42
C ARG A 319 -35.15 -23.28 10.91
N ASP A 320 -34.55 -22.18 11.37
CA ASP A 320 -34.65 -21.80 12.78
C ASP A 320 -36.12 -21.59 13.20
N TYR A 321 -36.95 -21.00 12.32
CA TYR A 321 -38.40 -20.86 12.54
C TYR A 321 -39.15 -22.20 12.53
N GLN A 322 -38.77 -23.13 11.65
CA GLN A 322 -39.34 -24.49 11.62
C GLN A 322 -38.98 -25.29 12.87
N ASP A 323 -37.74 -25.15 13.34
CA ASP A 323 -37.23 -25.89 14.49
C ASP A 323 -37.86 -25.39 15.79
N ASN A 324 -37.97 -24.06 15.96
CA ASN A 324 -38.62 -23.43 17.11
C ASN A 324 -39.01 -21.97 16.81
N GLU A 325 -40.27 -21.75 16.45
CA GLU A 325 -40.79 -20.40 16.13
C GLU A 325 -40.64 -19.41 17.29
N ILE A 326 -40.88 -19.81 18.54
CA ILE A 326 -40.81 -18.91 19.70
C ILE A 326 -39.37 -18.43 19.90
N ALA A 327 -38.40 -19.34 19.87
CA ALA A 327 -36.99 -18.99 19.98
C ALA A 327 -36.52 -18.14 18.78
N ALA A 328 -36.98 -18.46 17.58
CA ALA A 328 -36.66 -17.67 16.38
C ALA A 328 -37.25 -16.26 16.45
N ASP A 329 -38.47 -16.09 16.98
CA ASP A 329 -39.11 -14.80 17.20
C ASP A 329 -38.29 -13.94 18.17
N GLU A 330 -37.82 -14.51 19.28
CA GLU A 330 -36.95 -13.78 20.24
C GLU A 330 -35.66 -13.26 19.60
N ILE A 331 -35.08 -14.04 18.68
CA ILE A 331 -33.83 -13.68 18.00
C ILE A 331 -34.10 -12.68 16.85
N TYR A 332 -35.10 -12.92 16.02
CA TYR A 332 -35.23 -12.28 14.71
C TYR A 332 -36.40 -11.30 14.59
N LYS A 333 -37.54 -11.56 15.24
CA LYS A 333 -38.75 -10.77 14.99
C LYS A 333 -38.59 -9.34 15.48
N GLY A 334 -39.03 -8.41 14.64
CA GLY A 334 -38.84 -6.98 14.84
C GLY A 334 -37.40 -6.51 14.65
N LYS A 335 -36.42 -7.40 14.44
CA LYS A 335 -35.02 -7.03 14.15
C LYS A 335 -34.81 -6.78 12.66
N LYS A 336 -33.82 -5.96 12.35
CA LYS A 336 -33.35 -5.70 11.00
C LYS A 336 -32.35 -6.79 10.61
N LEU A 337 -32.67 -7.59 9.61
CA LEU A 337 -31.84 -8.68 9.14
C LEU A 337 -31.21 -8.34 7.79
N ALA A 338 -30.02 -8.84 7.52
CA ALA A 338 -29.52 -9.05 6.17
C ALA A 338 -29.64 -10.53 5.81
N VAL A 339 -30.49 -10.84 4.85
CA VAL A 339 -30.78 -12.21 4.41
C VAL A 339 -30.12 -12.46 3.06
N THR A 340 -29.21 -13.43 3.01
CA THR A 340 -28.59 -13.88 1.76
C THR A 340 -29.35 -15.09 1.20
N GLY A 341 -29.71 -15.07 -0.08
CA GLY A 341 -30.41 -16.17 -0.73
C GLY A 341 -30.40 -16.12 -2.25
N LEU A 342 -30.89 -17.19 -2.88
CA LEU A 342 -31.21 -17.21 -4.32
C LEU A 342 -32.69 -16.87 -4.48
N ILE A 343 -33.02 -16.05 -5.46
CA ILE A 343 -34.42 -15.74 -5.79
C ILE A 343 -35.09 -16.97 -6.39
N ASP A 344 -36.12 -17.47 -5.74
CA ASP A 344 -36.94 -18.59 -6.19
C ASP A 344 -38.17 -18.11 -6.96
N ASP A 345 -38.85 -17.10 -6.43
CA ASP A 345 -40.05 -16.52 -7.02
C ASP A 345 -40.07 -14.99 -6.91
N ILE A 346 -40.79 -14.34 -7.83
CA ILE A 346 -41.00 -12.88 -7.88
C ILE A 346 -42.47 -12.67 -8.19
N GLY A 347 -43.16 -11.86 -7.39
CA GLY A 347 -44.60 -11.63 -7.57
C GLY A 347 -45.12 -10.43 -6.79
N ASN A 348 -46.43 -10.28 -6.81
CA ASN A 348 -47.17 -9.34 -5.99
C ASN A 348 -48.16 -10.12 -5.14
N ASP A 349 -48.44 -9.65 -3.93
CA ASP A 349 -49.50 -10.22 -3.11
C ASP A 349 -50.88 -9.69 -3.53
N VAL A 350 -51.91 -10.10 -2.79
CA VAL A 350 -53.31 -9.73 -3.04
C VAL A 350 -53.58 -8.22 -2.88
N LEU A 351 -52.67 -7.46 -2.27
CA LEU A 351 -52.73 -6.01 -2.09
C LEU A 351 -51.88 -5.25 -3.12
N ASP A 352 -51.34 -5.94 -4.13
CA ASP A 352 -50.36 -5.45 -5.13
C ASP A 352 -48.99 -5.04 -4.54
N ASP A 353 -48.67 -5.49 -3.32
CA ASP A 353 -47.33 -5.29 -2.75
C ASP A 353 -46.34 -6.26 -3.38
N SER A 354 -45.29 -5.72 -4.00
CA SER A 354 -44.28 -6.52 -4.70
C SER A 354 -43.30 -7.19 -3.74
N TYR A 355 -42.98 -8.46 -4.02
CA TYR A 355 -42.06 -9.26 -3.20
C TYR A 355 -41.15 -10.15 -4.05
N ILE A 356 -40.09 -10.64 -3.41
CA ILE A 356 -39.32 -11.81 -3.86
C ILE A 356 -39.33 -12.89 -2.80
N ASN A 357 -39.33 -14.15 -3.21
CA ASN A 357 -39.15 -15.30 -2.32
C ASN A 357 -37.73 -15.83 -2.47
N LEU A 358 -37.02 -15.96 -1.35
CA LEU A 358 -35.69 -16.54 -1.32
C LEU A 358 -35.78 -18.04 -1.03
N LYS A 359 -35.00 -18.82 -1.77
CA LYS A 359 -34.94 -20.28 -1.68
C LYS A 359 -34.41 -20.75 -0.32
N THR A 360 -35.16 -21.63 0.32
CA THR A 360 -34.82 -22.22 1.63
C THR A 360 -34.26 -23.63 1.50
N GLY A 361 -34.52 -24.31 0.37
CA GLY A 361 -34.18 -25.71 0.16
C GLY A 361 -35.23 -26.70 0.67
N TYR A 362 -36.35 -26.21 1.19
CA TYR A 362 -37.53 -27.00 1.52
C TYR A 362 -38.53 -26.95 0.36
N ILE A 363 -39.38 -27.98 0.25
CA ILE A 363 -40.41 -28.07 -0.80
C ILE A 363 -41.50 -27.01 -0.58
N MET A 364 -41.76 -26.65 0.68
CA MET A 364 -42.75 -25.66 1.08
C MET A 364 -42.12 -24.62 2.00
N GLY A 365 -42.58 -23.38 1.86
CA GLY A 365 -42.16 -22.24 2.67
C GLY A 365 -40.86 -21.58 2.20
N SER A 366 -40.88 -20.25 2.24
CA SER A 366 -39.81 -19.39 1.74
C SER A 366 -39.50 -18.26 2.73
N VAL A 367 -38.44 -17.50 2.43
CA VAL A 367 -38.25 -16.19 3.05
C VAL A 367 -38.75 -15.13 2.07
N GLN A 368 -39.89 -14.51 2.39
CA GLN A 368 -40.59 -13.56 1.55
C GLN A 368 -40.17 -12.13 1.91
N CYS A 369 -39.62 -11.40 0.95
CA CYS A 369 -39.09 -10.06 1.16
C CYS A 369 -39.88 -9.03 0.35
N TYR A 370 -40.53 -8.09 1.03
CA TYR A 370 -41.31 -7.02 0.39
C TYR A 370 -40.43 -5.81 0.06
N LEU A 371 -40.33 -5.49 -1.23
CA LEU A 371 -39.39 -4.52 -1.82
C LEU A 371 -40.15 -3.55 -2.74
N ASP A 372 -39.58 -2.37 -3.00
CA ASP A 372 -40.13 -1.43 -3.98
C ASP A 372 -40.18 -2.06 -5.40
N LYS A 373 -41.32 -1.90 -6.08
CA LYS A 373 -41.61 -2.47 -7.41
C LYS A 373 -40.55 -2.12 -8.46
N LYS A 374 -39.92 -0.94 -8.39
CA LYS A 374 -38.84 -0.51 -9.30
C LYS A 374 -37.55 -1.30 -9.09
N ILE A 375 -37.31 -1.79 -7.87
CA ILE A 375 -36.18 -2.67 -7.55
C ILE A 375 -36.51 -4.08 -8.05
N VAL A 376 -37.68 -4.60 -7.68
CA VAL A 376 -38.14 -5.96 -8.04
C VAL A 376 -38.13 -6.17 -9.55
N ALA A 377 -38.55 -5.18 -10.34
CA ALA A 377 -38.57 -5.24 -11.80
C ALA A 377 -37.20 -5.47 -12.47
N LYS A 378 -36.09 -5.27 -11.75
CA LYS A 378 -34.72 -5.48 -12.26
C LYS A 378 -34.14 -6.85 -11.89
N LEU A 379 -34.82 -7.60 -11.03
CA LEU A 379 -34.34 -8.87 -10.50
C LEU A 379 -34.80 -10.04 -11.36
N LYS A 380 -34.07 -11.16 -11.28
CA LYS A 380 -34.38 -12.39 -12.01
C LYS A 380 -34.38 -13.59 -11.08
N LYS A 381 -35.25 -14.57 -11.35
CA LYS A 381 -35.20 -15.89 -10.70
C LYS A 381 -33.81 -16.52 -10.88
N GLY A 382 -33.32 -17.18 -9.85
CA GLY A 382 -31.98 -17.76 -9.78
C GLY A 382 -30.86 -16.78 -9.41
N GLN A 383 -31.14 -15.46 -9.35
CA GLN A 383 -30.14 -14.47 -8.93
C GLN A 383 -29.83 -14.62 -7.44
N LYS A 384 -28.55 -14.55 -7.07
CA LYS A 384 -28.11 -14.44 -5.67
C LYS A 384 -28.19 -12.98 -5.23
N VAL A 385 -28.83 -12.73 -4.09
CA VAL A 385 -29.02 -11.37 -3.55
C VAL A 385 -28.77 -11.33 -2.05
N VAL A 386 -28.48 -10.13 -1.55
CA VAL A 386 -28.54 -9.79 -0.11
C VAL A 386 -29.64 -8.76 0.10
N VAL A 387 -30.68 -9.16 0.84
CA VAL A 387 -31.82 -8.29 1.18
C VAL A 387 -31.71 -7.84 2.62
N ILE A 388 -31.83 -6.54 2.86
CA ILE A 388 -31.94 -5.99 4.21
C ILE A 388 -33.38 -5.63 4.48
N GLY A 389 -33.99 -6.12 5.56
CA GLY A 389 -35.37 -5.79 5.93
C GLY A 389 -35.66 -6.09 7.40
N ARG A 390 -36.81 -5.66 7.91
CA ARG A 390 -37.28 -5.97 9.26
C ARG A 390 -38.09 -7.27 9.25
N CYS A 391 -37.68 -8.25 10.06
CA CYS A 391 -38.38 -9.53 10.13
C CYS A 391 -39.72 -9.39 10.87
N ASN A 392 -40.80 -9.94 10.30
CA ASN A 392 -42.15 -9.91 10.90
C ASN A 392 -42.56 -11.25 11.55
N GLY A 393 -41.72 -12.28 11.50
CA GLY A 393 -42.02 -13.62 11.99
C GLY A 393 -42.42 -14.60 10.89
N LEU A 394 -42.88 -15.77 11.29
CA LEU A 394 -43.43 -16.80 10.40
C LEU A 394 -44.95 -16.63 10.27
N PHE A 395 -45.46 -16.52 9.03
CA PHE A 395 -46.87 -16.66 8.72
C PHE A 395 -47.03 -17.23 7.31
N GLY A 396 -47.04 -18.57 7.22
CA GLY A 396 -46.88 -19.31 5.95
C GLY A 396 -45.44 -19.26 5.42
N ASN A 397 -44.92 -18.06 5.19
CA ASN A 397 -43.51 -17.76 4.91
C ASN A 397 -42.90 -16.96 6.06
N VAL A 398 -41.58 -16.95 6.16
CA VAL A 398 -40.89 -15.97 7.02
C VAL A 398 -40.86 -14.64 6.28
N GLY A 399 -41.55 -13.62 6.78
CA GLY A 399 -41.65 -12.35 6.09
C GLY A 399 -40.59 -11.33 6.53
N LEU A 400 -40.18 -10.50 5.58
CA LEU A 400 -39.41 -9.29 5.82
C LEU A 400 -40.11 -8.10 5.16
N LYS A 401 -40.26 -7.02 5.94
CA LYS A 401 -40.82 -5.73 5.49
C LYS A 401 -39.74 -4.66 5.39
N ASP A 402 -40.08 -3.55 4.73
CA ASP A 402 -39.19 -2.40 4.51
C ASP A 402 -37.86 -2.82 3.88
N CYS A 403 -37.92 -3.72 2.89
CA CYS A 403 -36.71 -4.31 2.36
C CYS A 403 -36.00 -3.39 1.35
N SER A 404 -34.69 -3.51 1.32
CA SER A 404 -33.81 -2.91 0.31
C SER A 404 -32.77 -3.92 -0.16
N LEU A 405 -32.35 -3.82 -1.41
CA LEU A 405 -31.24 -4.60 -1.95
C LEU A 405 -29.91 -4.00 -1.47
N PHE A 406 -29.00 -4.83 -0.97
CA PHE A 406 -27.62 -4.42 -0.63
C PHE A 406 -26.61 -4.82 -1.71
N GLU A 407 -26.72 -6.04 -2.23
CA GLU A 407 -25.91 -6.61 -3.32
C GLU A 407 -26.75 -7.53 -4.21
#